data_AF-A0A9W9FPD8-F1
#
_entry.id   AF-A0A9W9FPD8-F1
#
_cell.length_a   1.000
_cell.length_b   1.000
_cell.length_c   1.000
_cell.angle_alpha   90.00
_cell.angle_beta   90.00
_cell.angle_gamma   90.00
#
_symmetry.space_group_name_H-M   'P 1'
#
loop_
_entity.id
_entity.type
_entity.pdbx_description
1 polymer ?
#
loop_
_entity_poly.entity_id
_entity_poly.type
_entity_poly.pdbx_seq_one_letter_code
_entity_poly.pdbx_strand_id
1 'polypeptide(L)'
;MTSSTAHDAAFLAQSRVSEVLAGYITPIPLELLTTGLRIYVKIRPSSKDRWAFDDYLIVWATAMGIAVCISGLVYGPPYGFGRHIEAVPKQHLKIFMMGDYVFSHFYNAAIVGTKLSVLSLYYRIFITPSFRLTVIFTAVFKWLWFCAMEISLGLECRPIQAFWDASVNGKM
;
A
#
# COMPACT_ATOMS: atom_id res chain seq x y z
N MET A 1 -22.01 -17.15 33.27
CA MET A 1 -23.37 -16.78 32.85
C MET A 1 -23.27 -16.21 31.45
N THR A 2 -23.75 -16.99 30.46
CA THR A 2 -24.35 -16.60 29.15
C THR A 2 -23.63 -15.49 28.35
N SER A 3 -22.98 -15.71 27.20
CA SER A 3 -23.47 -16.44 26.02
C SER A 3 -22.31 -16.78 25.08
N SER A 4 -22.08 -18.07 24.79
CA SER A 4 -21.47 -18.44 23.51
C SER A 4 -22.52 -18.16 22.43
N THR A 5 -22.43 -17.01 21.77
CA THR A 5 -23.17 -16.79 20.53
C THR A 5 -22.64 -17.82 19.54
N ALA A 6 -23.37 -18.92 19.36
CA ALA A 6 -23.24 -19.71 18.16
C ALA A 6 -23.59 -18.74 17.03
N HIS A 7 -22.57 -18.17 16.38
CA HIS A 7 -22.76 -17.23 15.30
C HIS A 7 -23.62 -17.91 14.24
N ASP A 8 -24.75 -17.28 13.89
CA ASP A 8 -25.70 -17.87 12.96
C ASP A 8 -25.00 -18.27 11.66
N ALA A 9 -25.36 -19.41 11.09
CA ALA A 9 -24.75 -19.89 9.85
C ALA A 9 -24.84 -18.86 8.70
N ALA A 10 -25.85 -17.99 8.73
CA ALA A 10 -26.01 -16.87 7.81
C ALA A 10 -24.91 -15.79 7.97
N PHE A 11 -24.47 -15.52 9.21
CA PHE A 11 -23.36 -14.60 9.50
C PHE A 11 -22.04 -15.17 8.99
N LEU A 12 -21.78 -16.46 9.21
CA LEU A 12 -20.57 -17.12 8.72
C LEU A 12 -20.55 -17.29 7.19
N ALA A 13 -21.72 -17.32 6.55
CA ALA A 13 -21.85 -17.38 5.09
C ALA A 13 -21.65 -16.02 4.40
N GLN A 14 -21.74 -14.90 5.13
CA GLN A 14 -21.57 -13.57 4.56
C GLN A 14 -20.11 -13.36 4.11
N SER A 15 -19.94 -12.92 2.86
CA SER A 15 -18.63 -12.75 2.22
C SER A 15 -18.59 -11.45 1.43
N ARG A 16 -17.58 -10.63 1.71
CA ARG A 16 -17.22 -9.39 0.99
C ARG A 16 -16.04 -9.60 0.04
N VAL A 17 -15.69 -10.86 -0.25
CA VAL A 17 -14.56 -11.21 -1.12
C VAL A 17 -14.68 -10.55 -2.50
N SER A 18 -15.89 -10.44 -3.06
CA SER A 18 -16.11 -9.79 -4.35
C SER A 18 -15.81 -8.29 -4.33
N GLU A 19 -16.12 -7.60 -3.23
CA GLU A 19 -15.81 -6.18 -3.05
C GLU A 19 -14.30 -5.97 -2.90
N VAL A 20 -13.65 -6.83 -2.12
CA VAL A 20 -12.19 -6.84 -1.96
C VAL A 20 -11.50 -7.06 -3.31
N LEU A 21 -11.99 -8.04 -4.08
CA LEU A 21 -11.46 -8.37 -5.40
C LEU A 21 -11.60 -7.18 -6.35
N ALA A 22 -12.77 -6.53 -6.38
CA ALA A 22 -12.98 -5.33 -7.16
C ALA A 22 -12.04 -4.19 -6.73
N GLY A 23 -11.82 -4.03 -5.42
CA GLY A 23 -10.91 -3.03 -4.86
C GLY A 23 -9.45 -3.19 -5.31
N TYR A 24 -8.98 -4.42 -5.54
CA TYR A 24 -7.61 -4.67 -6.00
C TYR A 24 -7.45 -4.80 -7.51
N ILE A 25 -8.47 -5.27 -8.24
CA ILE A 25 -8.37 -5.44 -9.70
C ILE A 25 -8.56 -4.10 -10.43
N THR A 26 -9.45 -3.24 -9.95
CA THR A 26 -9.79 -1.98 -10.65
C THR A 26 -8.64 -0.96 -10.72
N PRO A 27 -7.76 -0.79 -9.71
CA PRO A 27 -6.70 0.21 -9.77
C PRO A 27 -5.58 -0.18 -10.74
N ILE A 28 -5.27 -1.48 -10.88
CA ILE A 28 -4.16 -1.97 -11.70
C ILE A 28 -4.20 -1.44 -13.15
N PRO A 29 -5.29 -1.60 -13.93
CA PRO A 29 -5.34 -1.08 -15.30
C PRO A 29 -5.32 0.45 -15.33
N LEU A 30 -5.88 1.12 -14.31
CA LEU A 30 -5.89 2.58 -14.23
C LEU A 30 -4.49 3.14 -14.00
N GLU A 31 -3.73 2.55 -13.07
CA GLU A 31 -2.33 2.91 -12.78
C GLU A 31 -1.42 2.65 -14.00
N LEU A 32 -1.59 1.51 -14.66
CA LEU A 32 -0.85 1.18 -15.89
C LEU A 32 -1.19 2.14 -17.03
N LEU A 33 -2.46 2.45 -17.24
CA LEU A 33 -2.90 3.36 -18.30
C LEU A 33 -2.36 4.78 -18.08
N THR A 34 -2.50 5.30 -16.87
CA THR A 34 -2.05 6.67 -16.51
C THR A 34 -0.54 6.81 -16.61
N THR A 35 0.20 5.83 -16.09
CA THR A 35 1.68 5.81 -16.15
C THR A 35 2.17 5.59 -17.59
N GLY A 36 1.52 4.68 -18.32
CA GLY A 36 1.81 4.42 -19.72
C GLY A 36 1.61 5.65 -20.60
N LEU A 37 0.52 6.40 -20.41
CA LEU A 37 0.28 7.65 -21.12
C LEU A 37 1.37 8.69 -20.80
N ARG A 38 1.79 8.79 -19.53
CA ARG A 38 2.86 9.71 -19.11
C ARG A 38 4.20 9.37 -19.74
N ILE A 39 4.57 8.09 -19.76
CA ILE A 39 5.78 7.60 -20.44
C ILE A 39 5.68 7.85 -21.95
N TYR A 40 4.54 7.59 -22.57
CA TYR A 40 4.32 7.84 -24.00
C TYR A 40 4.54 9.31 -24.38
N VAL A 41 3.99 10.24 -23.59
CA VAL A 41 4.22 11.69 -23.78
C VAL A 41 5.70 12.04 -23.67
N LYS A 42 6.44 11.37 -22.78
CA LYS A 42 7.87 11.62 -22.56
C LYS A 42 8.77 11.06 -23.67
N ILE A 43 8.44 9.89 -24.20
CA ILE A 43 9.21 9.22 -25.27
C ILE A 43 8.96 9.88 -26.63
N ARG A 44 7.81 10.55 -26.81
CA ARG A 44 7.47 11.20 -28.07
C ARG A 44 8.56 12.21 -28.49
N PRO A 45 9.04 12.19 -29.75
CA PRO A 45 10.10 13.09 -30.23
C PRO A 45 9.80 14.59 -30.09
N SER A 46 8.52 14.93 -29.97
CA SER A 46 8.06 16.30 -29.73
C SER A 46 8.33 16.80 -28.31
N SER A 47 8.67 15.90 -27.38
CA SER A 47 8.97 16.24 -25.99
C SER A 47 10.41 16.73 -25.90
N LYS A 48 10.57 18.04 -25.69
CA LYS A 48 11.89 18.67 -25.51
C LYS A 48 12.50 18.40 -24.13
N ASP A 49 11.72 17.79 -23.25
CA ASP A 49 12.07 17.54 -21.86
C ASP A 49 12.75 16.20 -21.66
N ARG A 50 13.94 16.22 -21.05
CA ARG A 50 14.63 15.00 -20.61
C ARG A 50 13.87 14.37 -19.44
N TRP A 51 14.14 13.09 -19.21
CA TRP A 51 13.65 12.33 -18.05
C TRP A 51 14.00 13.09 -16.77
N ALA A 52 12.97 13.46 -16.02
CA ALA A 52 13.10 14.18 -14.77
C ALA A 52 12.99 13.20 -13.59
N PHE A 53 13.45 13.61 -12.42
CA PHE A 53 13.35 12.81 -11.20
C PHE A 53 11.91 12.37 -10.88
N ASP A 54 10.95 13.26 -11.15
CA ASP A 54 9.51 13.01 -11.08
C ASP A 54 9.05 11.82 -11.93
N ASP A 55 9.62 11.64 -13.13
CA ASP A 55 9.25 10.52 -14.02
C ASP A 55 9.74 9.17 -13.46
N TYR A 56 10.88 9.15 -12.75
CA TYR A 56 11.33 7.95 -12.06
C TYR A 56 10.48 7.66 -10.82
N LEU A 57 10.11 8.70 -10.07
CA LEU A 57 9.27 8.56 -8.88
C LEU A 57 7.87 8.04 -9.20
N ILE A 58 7.26 8.48 -10.30
CA ILE A 58 5.93 7.97 -10.69
C ILE A 58 6.00 6.52 -11.15
N VAL A 59 7.03 6.13 -11.92
CA VAL A 59 7.21 4.73 -12.33
C VAL A 59 7.44 3.83 -11.12
N TRP A 60 8.26 4.28 -10.17
CA TRP A 60 8.45 3.60 -8.89
C TRP A 60 7.14 3.49 -8.10
N ALA A 61 6.40 4.58 -7.96
CA ALA A 61 5.13 4.60 -7.24
C ALA A 61 4.11 3.63 -7.86
N THR A 62 4.01 3.59 -9.18
CA THR A 62 3.15 2.64 -9.91
C THR A 62 3.60 1.20 -9.72
N ALA A 63 4.91 0.92 -9.75
CA ALA A 63 5.41 -0.41 -9.48
C ALA A 63 5.05 -0.89 -8.05
N MET A 64 5.16 0.01 -7.07
CA MET A 64 4.75 -0.27 -5.69
C MET A 64 3.23 -0.43 -5.57
N GLY A 65 2.42 0.41 -6.24
CA GLY A 65 0.95 0.29 -6.26
C GLY A 65 0.46 -1.03 -6.83
N ILE A 66 1.08 -1.49 -7.92
CA ILE A 66 0.82 -2.82 -8.49
C ILE A 66 1.23 -3.92 -7.50
N ALA A 67 2.38 -3.80 -6.84
CA ALA A 67 2.82 -4.77 -5.82
C ALA A 67 1.84 -4.87 -4.64
N VAL A 68 1.25 -3.74 -4.21
CA VAL A 68 0.17 -3.69 -3.21
C VAL A 68 -1.06 -4.46 -3.69
N CYS A 69 -1.52 -4.20 -4.92
CA CYS A 69 -2.70 -4.88 -5.45
C CYS A 69 -2.48 -6.39 -5.62
N ILE A 70 -1.30 -6.79 -6.09
CA ILE A 70 -0.93 -8.20 -6.25
C ILE A 70 -0.82 -8.89 -4.89
N SER A 71 -0.14 -8.29 -3.92
CA SER A 71 -0.01 -8.87 -2.58
C SER A 71 -1.37 -9.00 -1.89
N GLY A 72 -2.25 -8.01 -2.00
CA GLY A 72 -3.63 -8.09 -1.50
C GLY A 72 -4.45 -9.21 -2.17
N LEU A 73 -4.25 -9.44 -3.47
CA LEU A 73 -4.92 -10.50 -4.22
C LEU A 73 -4.40 -11.90 -3.88
N VAL A 74 -3.08 -12.04 -3.71
CA VAL A 74 -2.41 -13.32 -3.42
C VAL A 74 -2.59 -13.73 -1.98
N TYR A 75 -2.48 -12.81 -1.02
CA TYR A 75 -2.55 -13.11 0.41
C TYR A 75 -3.93 -12.85 1.01
N GLY A 76 -4.84 -12.14 0.34
CA GLY A 76 -6.16 -11.82 0.88
C GLY A 76 -7.20 -12.92 0.64
N PRO A 77 -7.91 -12.90 -0.51
CA PRO A 77 -9.03 -13.81 -0.79
C PRO A 77 -8.79 -15.31 -0.53
N PRO A 78 -7.63 -15.91 -0.90
CA PRO A 78 -7.41 -17.34 -0.68
C PRO A 78 -7.18 -17.70 0.80
N TYR A 79 -6.83 -16.73 1.65
CA TYR A 79 -6.59 -16.93 3.08
C TYR A 79 -7.72 -16.38 3.96
N GLY A 80 -8.88 -16.08 3.37
CA GLY A 80 -10.09 -15.73 4.11
C GLY A 80 -10.37 -14.23 4.25
N PHE A 81 -9.61 -13.36 3.58
CA PHE A 81 -9.89 -11.93 3.57
C PHE A 81 -11.24 -11.63 2.90
N GLY A 82 -12.11 -10.90 3.59
CA GLY A 82 -13.49 -10.67 3.18
C GLY A 82 -14.51 -11.66 3.77
N ARG A 83 -14.09 -12.64 4.58
CA ARG A 83 -14.99 -13.47 5.41
C ARG A 83 -14.83 -13.11 6.89
N HIS A 84 -15.80 -13.48 7.71
CA HIS A 84 -15.70 -13.30 9.17
C HIS A 84 -14.53 -14.11 9.75
N ILE A 85 -13.83 -13.53 10.72
CA ILE A 85 -12.64 -14.13 11.35
C ILE A 85 -12.91 -15.53 11.92
N GLU A 86 -14.15 -15.76 12.37
CA GLU A 86 -14.61 -17.01 12.95
C GLU A 86 -14.83 -18.12 11.91
N ALA A 87 -15.03 -17.75 10.64
CA ALA A 87 -15.16 -18.67 9.51
C ALA A 87 -13.80 -19.07 8.91
N VAL A 88 -12.70 -18.44 9.34
CA VAL A 88 -11.36 -18.63 8.77
C VAL A 88 -10.48 -19.48 9.70
N PRO A 89 -9.85 -20.56 9.21
CA PRO A 89 -8.94 -21.34 10.04
C PRO A 89 -7.73 -20.51 10.48
N LYS A 90 -7.31 -20.68 11.75
CA LYS A 90 -6.20 -19.92 12.36
C LYS A 90 -4.89 -19.98 11.57
N GLN A 91 -4.63 -21.07 10.85
CA GLN A 91 -3.45 -21.22 9.98
C GLN A 91 -3.47 -20.25 8.79
N HIS A 92 -4.63 -20.03 8.17
CA HIS A 92 -4.76 -19.05 7.09
C HIS A 92 -4.64 -17.63 7.63
N LEU A 93 -5.13 -17.37 8.84
CA LEU A 93 -5.00 -16.06 9.49
C LEU A 93 -3.55 -15.66 9.71
N LYS A 94 -2.67 -16.60 10.14
CA LYS A 94 -1.23 -16.36 10.26
C LYS A 94 -0.58 -15.97 8.93
N ILE A 95 -0.92 -16.67 7.84
CA ILE A 95 -0.39 -16.36 6.50
C ILE A 95 -0.92 -15.01 6.00
N PHE A 96 -2.20 -14.72 6.25
CA PHE A 96 -2.80 -13.43 5.94
C PHE A 96 -2.07 -12.29 6.68
N MET A 97 -1.82 -12.42 7.98
CA MET A 97 -1.11 -11.40 8.76
C MET A 97 0.34 -11.20 8.28
N MET A 98 1.05 -12.25 7.88
CA MET A 98 2.36 -12.09 7.22
C MET A 98 2.25 -11.31 5.91
N GLY A 99 1.23 -11.61 5.10
CA GLY A 99 0.96 -10.89 3.85
C GLY A 99 0.60 -9.42 4.08
N ASP A 100 -0.22 -9.15 5.10
CA ASP A 100 -0.66 -7.80 5.49
C ASP A 100 0.51 -6.93 5.99
N TYR A 101 1.47 -7.54 6.70
CA TYR A 101 2.71 -6.88 7.09
C TYR A 101 3.50 -6.41 5.86
N VAL A 102 3.70 -7.30 4.89
CA VAL A 102 4.40 -6.98 3.63
C VAL A 102 3.61 -5.96 2.80
N PHE A 103 2.29 -6.11 2.74
CA PHE A 103 1.38 -5.19 2.06
C PHE A 103 1.51 -3.76 2.62
N SER A 104 1.57 -3.62 3.94
CA SER A 104 1.68 -2.32 4.62
C SER A 104 2.94 -1.56 4.22
N HIS A 105 4.08 -2.24 4.07
CA HIS A 105 5.33 -1.63 3.60
C HIS A 105 5.22 -1.10 2.16
N PHE A 106 4.71 -1.94 1.25
CA PHE A 106 4.52 -1.54 -0.14
C PHE A 106 3.50 -0.40 -0.27
N TYR A 107 2.45 -0.40 0.57
CA TYR A 107 1.43 0.63 0.60
C TYR A 107 1.99 1.98 1.04
N ASN A 108 2.78 1.99 2.12
CA ASN A 108 3.48 3.19 2.58
C ASN A 108 4.41 3.75 1.49
N ALA A 109 5.17 2.86 0.83
CA ALA A 109 6.09 3.25 -0.24
C ALA A 109 5.35 3.83 -1.46
N ALA A 110 4.23 3.23 -1.86
CA ALA A 110 3.40 3.69 -2.98
C ALA A 110 2.80 5.08 -2.72
N ILE A 111 2.24 5.30 -1.51
CA ILE A 111 1.66 6.60 -1.13
C ILE A 111 2.71 7.71 -1.12
N VAL A 112 3.87 7.43 -0.53
CA VAL A 112 4.93 8.42 -0.38
C VAL A 112 5.55 8.71 -1.74
N GLY A 113 5.85 7.69 -2.55
CA GLY A 113 6.33 7.83 -3.91
C GLY A 113 5.41 8.67 -4.79
N THR A 114 4.09 8.41 -4.73
CA THR A 114 3.09 9.19 -5.48
C THR A 114 3.09 10.66 -5.09
N LYS A 115 3.08 10.95 -3.78
CA LYS A 115 3.09 12.34 -3.28
C LYS A 115 4.39 13.06 -3.62
N LEU A 116 5.54 12.37 -3.56
CA LEU A 116 6.83 12.92 -3.94
C LEU A 116 6.92 13.22 -5.43
N SER A 117 6.37 12.36 -6.30
CA SER A 117 6.26 12.65 -7.74
C SER A 117 5.47 13.95 -7.97
N VAL A 118 4.26 14.06 -7.42
CA VAL A 118 3.43 15.27 -7.58
C VAL A 118 4.14 16.53 -7.07
N LEU A 119 4.81 16.44 -5.92
CA LEU A 119 5.60 17.56 -5.38
C LEU A 119 6.77 17.94 -6.29
N SER A 120 7.48 16.96 -6.84
CA SER A 120 8.57 17.21 -7.78
C SER A 120 8.07 17.88 -9.07
N LEU A 121 6.87 17.52 -9.54
CA LEU A 121 6.22 18.19 -10.66
C LEU A 121 5.88 19.65 -10.31
N TYR A 122 5.33 19.90 -9.13
CA TYR A 122 5.02 21.25 -8.65
C TYR A 122 6.26 22.12 -8.49
N TYR A 123 7.36 21.57 -7.97
CA TYR A 123 8.63 22.29 -7.87
C TYR A 123 9.11 22.79 -9.24
N ARG A 124 8.87 22.01 -10.29
CA ARG A 124 9.28 22.32 -11.66
C ARG A 124 8.39 23.35 -12.34
N ILE A 125 7.07 23.25 -12.15
CA ILE A 125 6.09 24.14 -12.78
C ILE A 125 6.11 25.53 -12.15
N PHE A 126 6.13 25.60 -10.82
CA PHE A 126 6.08 26.88 -10.12
C PHE A 126 7.48 27.48 -9.96
N ILE A 127 7.64 28.74 -10.35
CA ILE A 127 8.91 29.48 -10.26
C ILE A 127 9.00 30.26 -8.93
N THR A 128 7.86 30.50 -8.27
CA THR A 128 7.77 31.29 -7.03
C THR A 128 8.59 30.66 -5.89
N PRO A 129 9.57 31.37 -5.32
CA PRO A 129 10.51 30.80 -4.35
C PRO A 129 9.84 30.37 -3.04
N SER A 130 8.86 31.14 -2.53
CA SER A 130 8.12 30.77 -1.31
C SER A 130 7.34 29.46 -1.49
N PHE A 131 6.76 29.24 -2.67
CA PHE A 131 6.03 28.01 -2.97
C PHE A 131 6.97 26.80 -3.10
N ARG A 132 8.12 26.99 -3.75
CA ARG A 132 9.18 25.97 -3.85
C ARG A 132 9.69 25.53 -2.48
N LEU A 133 9.84 26.46 -1.55
CA LEU A 133 10.25 26.15 -0.18
C LEU A 133 9.21 25.27 0.53
N THR A 134 7.92 25.61 0.45
CA THR A 134 6.82 24.79 1.00
C THR A 134 6.79 23.38 0.40
N VAL A 135 7.03 23.27 -0.91
CA VAL A 135 7.14 21.97 -1.60
C VAL A 135 8.29 21.14 -1.04
N ILE A 136 9.49 21.72 -0.87
CA ILE A 136 10.64 21.00 -0.31
C ILE A 136 10.37 20.58 1.14
N PHE A 137 9.84 21.47 1.99
CA PHE A 137 9.49 21.13 3.37
C PHE A 137 8.49 19.98 3.44
N THR A 138 7.47 20.02 2.59
CA THR A 138 6.46 18.97 2.53
C THR A 138 7.07 17.66 2.03
N ALA A 139 8.01 17.69 1.07
CA ALA A 139 8.72 16.50 0.60
C ALA A 139 9.50 15.84 1.74
N VAL A 140 10.29 16.64 2.45
CA VAL A 140 11.12 16.17 3.59
C VAL A 140 10.24 15.62 4.70
N PHE A 141 9.16 16.33 5.06
CA PHE A 141 8.22 15.86 6.08
C PHE A 141 7.59 14.52 5.70
N LYS A 142 7.16 14.35 4.45
CA LYS A 142 6.61 13.09 3.95
C LYS A 142 7.63 11.96 3.99
N TRP A 143 8.90 12.27 3.72
CA TRP A 143 9.97 11.28 3.76
C TRP A 143 10.34 10.87 5.19
N LEU A 144 10.44 11.83 6.11
CA LEU A 144 10.63 11.56 7.53
C LEU A 144 9.50 10.71 8.11
N TRP A 145 8.26 11.02 7.73
CA TRP A 145 7.10 10.23 8.14
C TRP A 145 7.18 8.77 7.63
N PHE A 146 7.61 8.56 6.38
CA PHE A 146 7.84 7.22 5.86
C PHE A 146 8.88 6.45 6.69
N CYS A 147 10.04 7.06 6.94
CA CYS A 147 11.09 6.44 7.74
C CYS A 147 10.58 6.10 9.16
N ALA A 148 9.80 7.00 9.77
CA ALA A 148 9.21 6.75 11.07
C ALA A 148 8.24 5.56 11.05
N MET A 149 7.38 5.44 10.03
CA MET A 149 6.48 4.29 9.89
C MET A 149 7.25 2.98 9.70
N GLU A 150 8.26 2.94 8.84
CA GLU A 150 9.08 1.74 8.62
C GLU A 150 9.83 1.31 9.90
N ILE A 151 10.34 2.29 10.65
CA ILE A 151 10.98 2.03 11.94
C ILE A 151 9.95 1.52 12.96
N SER A 152 8.77 2.15 13.04
CA SER A 152 7.68 1.71 13.92
C SER A 152 7.28 0.28 13.61
N LEU A 153 7.00 -0.07 12.35
CA LEU A 153 6.65 -1.44 11.95
C LEU A 153 7.75 -2.45 12.34
N GLY A 154 9.03 -2.07 12.19
CA GLY A 154 10.15 -2.92 12.58
C GLY A 154 10.42 -3.01 14.09
N LEU A 155 9.95 -2.04 14.89
CA LEU A 155 10.20 -1.97 16.34
C LEU A 155 9.01 -2.41 17.20
N GLU A 156 7.77 -2.23 16.72
CA GLU A 156 6.54 -2.53 17.46
C GLU A 156 6.39 -4.02 17.80
N CYS A 157 7.00 -4.89 17.01
CA CYS A 157 6.99 -6.34 17.26
C CYS A 157 8.41 -6.85 17.56
N ARG A 158 8.73 -7.02 18.85
CA ARG A 158 9.95 -7.69 19.33
C ARG A 158 9.55 -8.99 20.04
N PRO A 159 9.63 -10.17 19.38
CA PRO A 159 10.08 -10.44 18.01
C PRO A 159 9.00 -10.15 16.96
N ILE A 160 9.41 -9.86 15.72
CA ILE A 160 8.50 -9.59 14.59
C ILE A 160 7.51 -10.73 14.35
N GLN A 161 7.91 -11.94 14.74
CA GLN A 161 7.11 -13.16 14.68
C GLN A 161 5.86 -13.11 15.56
N ALA A 162 5.86 -12.29 16.62
CA ALA A 162 4.69 -12.09 17.48
C ALA A 162 3.53 -11.39 16.73
N PHE A 163 3.80 -10.72 15.61
CA PHE A 163 2.76 -10.09 14.80
C PHE A 163 1.79 -11.14 14.21
N TRP A 164 2.31 -12.26 13.73
CA TRP A 164 1.51 -13.30 13.07
C TRP A 164 1.39 -14.60 13.89
N ASP A 165 2.18 -14.75 14.96
CA ASP A 165 2.18 -15.91 15.84
C ASP A 165 1.95 -15.50 17.30
N ALA A 166 0.68 -15.53 17.71
CA ALA A 166 0.28 -15.22 19.08
C ALA A 166 0.80 -16.22 20.14
N SER A 167 1.41 -17.35 19.73
CA SER A 167 2.06 -18.27 20.66
C SER A 167 3.45 -17.82 21.10
N VAL A 168 4.03 -16.84 20.41
CA VAL A 168 5.33 -16.26 20.73
C VAL A 168 5.13 -15.12 21.73
N ASN A 169 5.69 -15.24 22.93
CA ASN A 169 5.67 -14.18 23.94
C ASN A 169 6.46 -12.95 23.45
N GLY A 170 5.75 -12.01 22.82
CA GLY A 170 6.27 -10.69 22.50
C GLY A 170 6.26 -9.79 23.74
N LYS A 171 7.34 -9.03 23.93
CA LYS A 171 7.35 -7.91 24.89
C LYS A 171 7.08 -6.65 24.06
N MET A 172 5.97 -5.96 24.34
CA MET A 172 5.74 -4.59 23.88
C MET A 172 6.74 -3.65 24.55
#